data_AF-X1E385-F1
#
_entry.id   AF-X1E385-F1
#
_cell.length_a   1.000
_cell.length_b   1.000
_cell.length_c   1.000
_cell.angle_alpha   90.00
_cell.angle_beta   90.00
_cell.angle_gamma   90.00
#
_symmetry.space_group_name_H-M   'P 1'
#
loop_
_entity.id
_entity.type
_entity.pdbx_description
1 polymer ?
#
loop_
_entity_poly.entity_id
_entity_poly.type
_entity_poly.pdbx_seq_one_letter_code
_entity_poly.pdbx_strand_id
1 'polypeptide(L)'
;DLLNSEGRVVGRETFGVKEFLDTKTQYEASYLNYLCHVLKRFYIAWYKHFPIPNEEFPKAKKEPERPILDTEEILKIQESARKMWIRREEENPGDILGLRDYCMILIGIDCGPRRYQISQLNCEHYVDENGTLFVPAAKGGRDTTRVLSEITKNALRYYLERRKKLNSN
;
A
#
# COMPACT_ATOMS: atom_id res chain seq x y z
N ASP A 1 -15.18 -28.17 23.56
CA ASP A 1 -14.40 -28.10 24.81
C ASP A 1 -13.92 -29.48 25.21
N LEU A 2 -12.61 -29.67 25.34
CA LEU A 2 -12.00 -30.96 25.69
C LEU A 2 -12.02 -31.12 27.22
N LEU A 3 -12.89 -31.99 27.72
CA LEU A 3 -12.93 -32.40 29.12
C LEU A 3 -11.97 -33.58 29.34
N ASN A 4 -11.34 -33.65 30.52
CA ASN A 4 -10.59 -34.85 30.89
C ASN A 4 -11.53 -35.96 31.41
N SER A 5 -10.96 -37.14 31.66
CA SER A 5 -11.68 -38.36 32.07
C SER A 5 -12.44 -38.26 33.41
N GLU A 6 -12.33 -37.15 34.14
CA GLU A 6 -13.06 -36.88 35.38
C GLU A 6 -14.10 -35.75 35.24
N GLY A 7 -14.35 -35.27 34.01
CA GLY A 7 -15.35 -34.23 33.74
C GLY A 7 -14.97 -32.83 34.22
N ARG A 8 -13.69 -32.57 34.55
CA ARG A 8 -13.20 -31.23 34.89
C ARG A 8 -12.70 -30.52 33.64
N VAL A 9 -13.05 -29.24 33.51
CA VAL A 9 -12.52 -28.36 32.47
C VAL A 9 -11.01 -28.21 32.73
N VAL A 10 -10.20 -28.78 31.85
CA VAL A 10 -8.75 -28.54 31.83
C VAL A 10 -8.57 -27.05 31.60
N GLY A 11 -7.89 -26.38 32.53
CA GLY A 11 -7.81 -24.93 32.60
C GLY A 11 -7.55 -24.31 31.23
N ARG A 12 -8.42 -23.37 30.83
CA ARG A 12 -7.98 -22.33 29.89
C ARG A 12 -6.83 -21.64 30.61
N GLU A 13 -5.59 -21.94 30.23
CA GLU A 13 -4.50 -21.03 30.49
C GLU A 13 -4.94 -19.69 29.89
N THR A 14 -5.37 -18.78 30.76
CA THR A 14 -5.50 -17.38 30.43
C THR A 14 -4.08 -16.95 30.15
N PHE A 15 -3.64 -17.07 28.89
CA PHE A 15 -2.44 -16.38 28.43
C PHE A 15 -2.60 -14.93 28.87
N GLY A 16 -1.83 -14.52 29.87
CA GLY A 16 -1.86 -13.15 30.33
C GLY A 16 -1.47 -12.30 29.14
N VAL A 17 -2.19 -11.21 28.87
CA VAL A 17 -1.80 -10.24 27.84
C VAL A 17 -0.32 -9.87 27.99
N LYS A 18 0.18 -9.86 29.24
CA LYS A 18 1.58 -9.65 29.60
C LYS A 18 2.55 -10.71 29.08
N GLU A 19 2.18 -12.00 29.10
CA GLU A 19 3.03 -13.11 28.63
C GLU A 19 3.08 -13.18 27.09
N PHE A 20 2.00 -12.78 26.41
CA PHE A 20 1.99 -12.63 24.95
C PHE A 20 2.90 -11.48 24.47
N LEU A 21 3.04 -10.41 25.27
CA LEU A 21 3.88 -9.25 24.94
C LEU A 21 5.39 -9.52 25.03
N ASP A 22 5.83 -10.59 25.72
CA ASP A 22 7.24 -10.85 26.04
C ASP A 22 8.00 -11.65 24.96
N THR A 23 7.34 -12.07 23.88
CA THR A 23 7.94 -12.95 22.84
C THR A 23 8.18 -12.28 21.49
N LYS A 24 9.37 -11.63 21.33
CA LYS A 24 10.37 -11.77 20.21
C LYS A 24 10.27 -11.09 18.78
N THR A 25 10.60 -9.80 18.57
CA THR A 25 11.35 -9.15 17.42
C THR A 25 10.87 -7.73 17.06
N GLN A 26 11.65 -6.93 16.31
CA GLN A 26 11.40 -5.51 15.97
C GLN A 26 10.01 -5.18 15.39
N TYR A 27 9.34 -6.12 14.72
CA TYR A 27 8.00 -5.94 14.18
C TYR A 27 6.89 -6.06 15.24
N GLU A 28 7.21 -6.63 16.39
CA GLU A 28 6.23 -6.88 17.45
C GLU A 28 5.89 -5.64 18.24
N ALA A 29 6.84 -4.76 18.59
CA ALA A 29 6.48 -3.62 19.44
C ALA A 29 5.41 -2.72 18.80
N SER A 30 5.50 -2.45 17.49
CA SER A 30 4.47 -1.70 16.75
C SER A 30 3.16 -2.49 16.60
N TYR A 31 3.24 -3.80 16.37
CA TYR A 31 2.08 -4.67 16.25
C TYR A 31 1.35 -4.86 17.60
N LEU A 32 2.10 -5.05 18.69
CA LEU A 32 1.63 -5.14 20.06
C LEU A 32 1.03 -3.81 20.52
N ASN A 33 1.65 -2.67 20.19
CA ASN A 33 1.05 -1.36 20.41
C ASN A 33 -0.31 -1.24 19.70
N TYR A 34 -0.37 -1.63 18.42
CA TYR A 34 -1.61 -1.67 17.66
C TYR A 34 -2.66 -2.60 18.32
N LEU A 35 -2.26 -3.79 18.76
CA LEU A 35 -3.13 -4.73 19.48
C LEU A 35 -3.66 -4.13 20.79
N CYS A 36 -2.83 -3.47 21.59
CA CYS A 36 -3.26 -2.77 22.79
C CYS A 36 -4.33 -1.71 22.47
N HIS A 37 -4.17 -0.96 21.38
CA HIS A 37 -5.19 0.00 20.92
C HIS A 37 -6.49 -0.67 20.47
N VAL A 38 -6.41 -1.81 19.76
CA VAL A 38 -7.59 -2.58 19.34
C VAL A 38 -8.34 -3.12 20.55
N LEU A 39 -7.63 -3.75 21.50
CA LEU A 39 -8.22 -4.28 22.73
C LEU A 39 -8.82 -3.18 23.59
N LYS A 40 -8.15 -2.03 23.72
CA LYS A 40 -8.70 -0.86 24.41
C LYS A 40 -10.04 -0.42 23.80
N ARG A 41 -10.12 -0.31 22.47
CA ARG A 41 -11.37 0.03 21.76
C ARG A 41 -12.47 -1.00 22.02
N PHE A 42 -12.13 -2.29 22.03
CA PHE A 42 -13.07 -3.36 22.32
C PHE A 42 -13.64 -3.24 23.75
N TYR A 43 -12.79 -3.01 24.75
CA TYR A 43 -13.22 -2.79 26.15
C TYR A 43 -14.13 -1.57 26.30
N ILE A 44 -13.78 -0.46 25.67
CA ILE A 44 -14.61 0.76 25.66
C ILE A 44 -15.98 0.49 25.05
N ALA A 45 -16.04 -0.21 23.90
CA ALA A 45 -17.30 -0.57 23.25
C ALA A 45 -18.21 -1.46 24.11
N TRP A 46 -17.61 -2.22 25.04
CA TRP A 46 -18.31 -3.06 26.02
C TRP A 46 -18.56 -2.35 27.35
N TYR A 47 -18.33 -1.04 27.43
CA TYR A 47 -18.46 -0.24 28.65
C TYR A 47 -17.60 -0.77 29.82
N LYS A 48 -16.47 -1.42 29.50
CA LYS A 48 -15.52 -1.95 30.48
C LYS A 48 -14.26 -1.09 30.54
N HIS A 49 -13.64 -1.07 31.72
CA HIS A 49 -12.33 -0.45 31.92
C HIS A 49 -11.23 -1.33 31.30
N PHE A 50 -10.40 -0.76 30.43
CA PHE A 50 -9.24 -1.45 29.89
C PHE A 50 -8.10 -1.44 30.92
N PRO A 51 -7.58 -2.61 31.35
CA PRO A 51 -6.74 -2.71 32.54
C PRO A 51 -5.30 -2.21 32.36
N ILE A 52 -4.87 -1.87 31.13
CA ILE A 52 -3.51 -1.44 30.84
C ILE A 52 -3.53 0.07 30.53
N PRO A 53 -2.83 0.91 31.32
CA PRO A 53 -2.63 2.32 31.03
C PRO A 53 -1.92 2.54 29.69
N ASN A 54 -2.17 3.68 29.03
CA ASN A 54 -1.57 3.98 27.73
C ASN A 54 -0.04 4.09 27.80
N GLU A 55 0.48 4.53 28.94
CA GLU A 55 1.90 4.73 29.22
C GLU A 55 2.68 3.41 29.24
N GLU A 56 1.97 2.30 29.52
CA GLU A 56 2.50 0.94 29.52
C GLU A 56 2.42 0.27 28.14
N PHE A 57 1.86 0.95 27.13
CA PHE A 57 1.81 0.39 25.79
C PHE A 57 3.23 0.27 25.24
N PRO A 58 3.56 -0.83 24.54
CA PRO A 58 4.85 -0.97 23.89
C PRO A 58 5.13 0.25 23.01
N LYS A 59 6.25 0.92 23.20
CA LYS A 59 6.59 2.06 22.35
C LYS A 59 7.00 1.51 20.98
N ALA A 60 6.30 1.96 19.93
CA ALA A 60 6.76 1.71 18.57
C ALA A 60 8.19 2.24 18.46
N LYS A 61 9.14 1.37 18.10
CA LYS A 61 10.51 1.81 17.82
C LYS A 61 10.48 2.74 16.59
N LYS A 62 11.43 3.68 16.55
CA LYS A 62 11.60 4.60 15.41
C LYS A 62 11.53 3.79 14.11
N GLU A 63 10.69 4.23 13.16
CA GLU A 63 10.60 3.55 11.86
C GLU A 63 12.01 3.40 11.28
N PRO A 64 12.35 2.22 10.73
CA PRO A 64 13.63 2.06 10.06
C PRO A 64 13.74 3.12 8.97
N GLU A 65 14.95 3.66 8.78
CA GLU A 65 15.21 4.57 7.67
C GLU A 65 14.88 3.83 6.37
N ARG A 66 13.95 4.41 5.60
CA ARG A 66 13.56 3.82 4.32
C ARG A 66 14.67 4.15 3.33
N PRO A 67 15.20 3.17 2.59
CA PRO A 67 16.16 3.46 1.54
C PRO A 67 15.51 4.41 0.53
N ILE A 68 16.20 5.51 0.22
CA ILE A 68 15.81 6.46 -0.82
C ILE A 68 16.59 6.06 -2.07
N LEU A 69 15.88 5.88 -3.17
CA LEU A 69 16.49 5.57 -4.45
C LEU A 69 17.18 6.81 -5.02
N ASP A 70 18.40 6.65 -5.51
CA ASP A 70 19.08 7.71 -6.24
C ASP A 70 18.57 7.82 -7.69
N THR A 71 19.04 8.86 -8.39
CA THR A 71 18.64 9.11 -9.78
C THR A 71 19.03 7.96 -10.72
N GLU A 72 20.19 7.32 -10.52
CA GLU A 72 20.64 6.23 -11.37
C GLU A 72 19.77 4.98 -11.17
N GLU A 73 19.39 4.68 -9.93
CA GLU A 73 18.47 3.62 -9.57
C GLU A 73 17.08 3.85 -10.17
N ILE A 74 16.57 5.09 -10.13
CA ILE A 74 15.29 5.45 -10.77
C ILE A 74 15.36 5.22 -12.28
N LEU A 75 16.43 5.65 -12.94
CA LEU A 75 16.62 5.43 -14.38
C LEU A 75 16.69 3.93 -14.73
N LYS A 76 17.35 3.11 -13.89
CA LYS A 76 17.40 1.65 -14.05
C LYS A 76 16.01 1.02 -13.92
N ILE A 77 15.18 1.50 -12.99
CA ILE A 77 13.79 1.04 -12.83
C ILE A 77 12.96 1.41 -14.07
N GLN A 78 13.07 2.64 -14.55
CA GLN A 78 12.36 3.10 -15.75
C GLN A 78 12.71 2.25 -16.97
N GLU A 79 13.99 2.03 -17.22
CA GLU A 79 14.45 1.23 -18.36
C GLU A 79 14.06 -0.25 -18.23
N SER A 80 14.12 -0.81 -17.02
CA SER A 80 13.69 -2.19 -16.77
C SER A 80 12.20 -2.37 -17.04
N ALA A 81 11.37 -1.42 -16.56
CA ALA A 81 9.93 -1.43 -16.81
C ALA A 81 9.61 -1.29 -18.30
N ARG A 82 10.34 -0.45 -19.04
CA ARG A 82 10.21 -0.29 -20.49
C ARG A 82 10.54 -1.59 -21.23
N LYS A 83 11.67 -2.24 -20.89
CA LYS A 83 12.07 -3.53 -21.47
C LYS A 83 11.02 -4.62 -21.20
N MET A 84 10.47 -4.66 -19.99
CA MET A 84 9.40 -5.61 -19.64
C MET A 84 8.14 -5.39 -20.48
N TRP A 85 7.74 -4.14 -20.70
CA TRP A 85 6.64 -3.83 -21.60
C TRP A 85 6.92 -4.32 -23.02
N ILE A 86 8.08 -3.93 -23.61
CA ILE A 86 8.44 -4.30 -24.98
C ILE A 86 8.42 -5.82 -25.16
N ARG A 87 9.10 -6.55 -24.26
CA ARG A 87 9.14 -8.01 -24.29
C ARG A 87 7.74 -8.63 -24.25
N ARG A 88 6.85 -8.10 -23.40
CA ARG A 88 5.49 -8.62 -23.27
C ARG A 88 4.64 -8.36 -24.51
N GLU A 89 4.84 -7.23 -25.17
CA GLU A 89 4.20 -6.92 -26.45
C GLU A 89 4.70 -7.86 -27.57
N GLU A 90 5.99 -8.19 -27.59
CA GLU A 90 6.58 -9.14 -28.54
C GLU A 90 6.05 -10.56 -28.33
N GLU A 91 5.94 -11.00 -27.07
CA GLU A 91 5.41 -12.32 -26.71
C GLU A 91 3.89 -12.42 -26.92
N ASN A 92 3.14 -11.33 -26.68
CA ASN A 92 1.68 -11.31 -26.79
C ASN A 92 1.21 -9.99 -27.46
N PRO A 93 1.22 -9.92 -28.80
CA PRO A 93 0.77 -8.73 -29.52
C PRO A 93 -0.66 -8.36 -29.15
N GLY A 94 -0.88 -7.12 -28.76
CA GLY A 94 -2.19 -6.66 -28.29
C GLY A 94 -2.35 -6.58 -26.76
N ASP A 95 -1.50 -7.25 -25.98
CA ASP A 95 -1.56 -7.19 -24.50
C ASP A 95 -1.09 -5.82 -23.97
N ILE A 96 -2.03 -5.05 -23.43
CA ILE A 96 -1.76 -3.71 -22.88
C ILE A 96 -1.21 -3.73 -21.44
N LEU A 97 -1.15 -4.88 -20.78
CA LEU A 97 -0.81 -4.95 -19.35
C LEU A 97 0.64 -4.55 -19.07
N GLY A 98 1.58 -4.87 -19.97
CA GLY A 98 2.97 -4.42 -19.85
C GLY A 98 3.08 -2.89 -19.92
N LEU A 99 2.38 -2.28 -20.89
CA LEU A 99 2.33 -0.83 -21.05
C LEU A 99 1.65 -0.14 -19.85
N ARG A 100 0.59 -0.75 -19.32
CA ARG A 100 -0.09 -0.28 -18.11
C ARG A 100 0.88 -0.19 -16.95
N ASP A 101 1.62 -1.27 -16.69
CA ASP A 101 2.53 -1.34 -15.55
C ASP A 101 3.68 -0.34 -15.70
N TYR A 102 4.21 -0.17 -16.92
CA TYR A 102 5.18 0.88 -17.24
C TYR A 102 4.64 2.29 -16.92
N CYS A 103 3.41 2.61 -17.34
CA CYS A 103 2.77 3.89 -17.04
C CYS A 103 2.59 4.12 -15.53
N MET A 104 2.20 3.09 -14.77
CA MET A 104 2.04 3.20 -13.31
C MET A 104 3.37 3.51 -12.62
N ILE A 105 4.47 2.90 -13.08
CA ILE A 105 5.81 3.15 -12.54
C ILE A 105 6.23 4.61 -12.82
N LEU A 106 6.02 5.09 -14.03
CA LEU A 106 6.32 6.48 -14.40
C LEU A 106 5.49 7.49 -13.57
N ILE A 107 4.20 7.23 -13.37
CA ILE A 107 3.34 8.04 -12.49
C ILE A 107 3.84 8.00 -11.04
N GLY A 108 4.30 6.83 -10.58
CA GLY A 108 4.92 6.64 -9.27
C GLY A 108 6.13 7.56 -9.07
N ILE A 109 6.97 7.67 -10.11
CA ILE A 109 8.18 8.50 -10.11
C ILE A 109 7.85 9.99 -10.18
N ASP A 110 6.99 10.41 -11.12
CA ASP A 110 6.70 11.84 -11.36
C ASP A 110 5.85 12.47 -10.24
N CYS A 111 4.91 11.71 -9.69
CA CYS A 111 3.87 12.26 -8.80
C CYS A 111 4.00 11.81 -7.34
N GLY A 112 4.74 10.73 -7.07
CA GLY A 112 4.82 10.12 -5.74
C GLY A 112 3.48 9.72 -5.09
N PRO A 113 2.45 9.26 -5.83
CA PRO A 113 1.18 8.88 -5.22
C PRO A 113 1.33 7.63 -4.34
N ARG A 114 0.53 7.55 -3.27
CA ARG A 114 0.41 6.30 -2.51
C ARG A 114 -0.23 5.23 -3.37
N ARG A 115 0.08 3.95 -3.11
CA ARG A 115 -0.51 2.79 -3.80
C ARG A 115 -2.04 2.85 -3.90
N TYR A 116 -2.70 3.26 -2.81
CA TYR A 116 -4.15 3.45 -2.82
C TYR A 116 -4.58 4.54 -3.82
N GLN A 117 -3.90 5.67 -3.89
CA GLN A 117 -4.23 6.74 -4.83
C GLN A 117 -4.07 6.29 -6.28
N ILE A 118 -3.02 5.51 -6.59
CA ILE A 118 -2.84 4.91 -7.92
C ILE A 118 -4.05 4.04 -8.29
N SER A 119 -4.55 3.23 -7.35
CA SER A 119 -5.72 2.37 -7.60
C SER A 119 -7.03 3.13 -7.85
N GLN A 120 -7.07 4.41 -7.50
CA GLN A 120 -8.23 5.28 -7.70
C GLN A 120 -8.10 6.13 -8.97
N LEU A 121 -6.99 6.02 -9.72
CA LEU A 121 -6.80 6.80 -10.93
C LEU A 121 -7.72 6.31 -12.06
N ASN A 122 -8.47 7.25 -12.63
CA ASN A 122 -9.33 7.07 -13.79
C ASN A 122 -8.77 7.84 -15.00
N CYS A 123 -9.23 7.49 -16.20
CA CYS A 123 -8.81 8.18 -17.42
C CYS A 123 -9.10 9.69 -17.36
N GLU A 124 -10.20 10.09 -16.71
CA GLU A 124 -10.62 11.49 -16.53
C GLU A 124 -9.68 12.31 -15.65
N HIS A 125 -8.82 11.65 -14.87
CA HIS A 125 -7.83 12.35 -14.06
C HIS A 125 -6.63 12.84 -14.86
N TYR A 126 -6.46 12.40 -16.11
CA TYR A 126 -5.40 12.87 -16.99
C TYR A 126 -5.95 13.85 -18.03
N VAL A 127 -5.36 15.04 -18.07
CA VAL A 127 -5.65 16.08 -19.05
C VAL A 127 -4.47 16.17 -20.01
N ASP A 128 -4.70 15.77 -21.26
CA ASP A 128 -3.62 15.61 -22.24
C ASP A 128 -3.08 16.96 -22.74
N GLU A 129 -3.94 17.98 -22.84
CA GLU A 129 -3.61 19.30 -23.37
C GLU A 129 -2.45 19.98 -22.63
N ASN A 130 -2.40 19.79 -21.31
CA ASN A 130 -1.35 20.32 -20.44
C ASN A 130 -0.52 19.20 -19.77
N GLY A 131 -0.72 17.95 -20.19
CA GLY A 131 -0.05 16.77 -19.64
C GLY A 131 -0.11 16.70 -18.11
N THR A 132 -1.28 16.97 -17.56
CA THR A 132 -1.49 17.12 -16.11
C THR A 132 -2.27 15.93 -15.56
N LEU A 133 -1.80 15.41 -14.43
CA LEU A 133 -2.47 14.36 -13.68
C LEU A 133 -3.06 14.92 -12.38
N PHE A 134 -4.35 14.66 -12.19
CA PHE A 134 -5.05 14.85 -10.93
C PHE A 134 -4.89 13.59 -10.06
N VAL A 135 -4.30 13.75 -8.89
CA VAL A 135 -4.12 12.67 -7.91
C VAL A 135 -5.11 12.91 -6.78
N PRO A 136 -6.15 12.05 -6.64
CA PRO A 136 -7.16 12.22 -5.61
C PRO A 136 -6.55 12.05 -4.22
N ALA A 137 -7.10 12.77 -3.24
CA ALA A 137 -6.67 12.70 -1.86
C ALA A 137 -6.76 11.27 -1.31
N ALA A 138 -5.75 10.88 -0.52
CA ALA A 138 -5.94 9.80 0.45
C ALA A 138 -6.90 10.26 1.55
N LYS A 139 -7.47 9.35 2.33
CA LYS A 139 -8.38 9.67 3.44
C LYS A 139 -7.81 10.78 4.34
N GLY A 140 -8.50 11.94 4.39
CA GLY A 140 -8.12 13.12 5.17
C GLY A 140 -7.03 14.01 4.54
N GLY A 141 -6.61 13.73 3.30
CA GLY A 141 -5.68 14.53 2.52
C GLY A 141 -6.35 15.60 1.66
N ARG A 142 -5.54 16.31 0.89
CA ARG A 142 -5.98 17.21 -0.18
C ARG A 142 -5.66 16.60 -1.53
N ASP A 143 -6.50 16.91 -2.51
CA ASP A 143 -6.22 16.57 -3.90
C ASP A 143 -4.97 17.32 -4.37
N THR A 144 -4.21 16.68 -5.26
CA THR A 144 -3.03 17.30 -5.85
C THR A 144 -3.05 17.20 -7.36
N THR A 145 -2.48 18.22 -7.98
CA THR A 145 -2.31 18.28 -9.43
C THR A 145 -0.82 18.31 -9.74
N ARG A 146 -0.40 17.53 -10.73
CA ARG A 146 1.00 17.39 -11.12
C ARG A 146 1.15 17.43 -12.62
N VAL A 147 2.09 18.22 -13.10
CA VAL A 147 2.51 18.19 -14.51
C VAL A 147 3.45 17.01 -14.68
N LEU A 148 3.15 16.14 -15.64
CA LEU A 148 3.94 14.94 -15.93
C LEU A 148 5.18 15.30 -16.76
N SER A 149 6.21 14.46 -16.71
CA SER A 149 7.33 14.55 -17.65
C SER A 149 6.91 14.13 -19.06
N GLU A 150 7.63 14.58 -20.09
CA GLU A 150 7.33 14.21 -21.48
C GLU A 150 7.31 12.70 -21.73
N ILE A 151 8.20 11.96 -21.06
CA ILE A 151 8.25 10.49 -21.14
C ILE A 151 6.93 9.90 -20.62
N THR A 152 6.47 10.35 -19.46
CA THR A 152 5.22 9.89 -18.86
C THR A 152 4.00 10.29 -19.69
N LYS A 153 3.94 11.52 -20.20
CA LYS A 153 2.86 11.99 -21.08
C LYS A 153 2.73 11.09 -22.30
N ASN A 154 3.84 10.84 -23.00
CA ASN A 154 3.84 10.04 -24.22
C ASN A 154 3.44 8.59 -23.96
N ALA A 155 3.97 7.97 -22.89
CA ALA A 155 3.60 6.62 -22.50
C ALA A 155 2.11 6.51 -22.13
N LEU A 156 1.61 7.46 -21.35
CA LEU A 156 0.23 7.48 -20.90
C LEU A 156 -0.76 7.74 -22.04
N ARG A 157 -0.43 8.67 -22.96
CA ARG A 157 -1.22 8.91 -24.18
C ARG A 157 -1.32 7.63 -25.01
N TYR A 158 -0.17 6.97 -25.27
CA TYR A 158 -0.14 5.72 -26.02
C TYR A 158 -0.97 4.61 -25.35
N TYR A 159 -0.89 4.50 -24.01
CA TYR A 159 -1.71 3.56 -23.24
C TYR A 159 -3.21 3.84 -23.36
N LEU A 160 -3.63 5.09 -23.17
CA LEU A 160 -5.03 5.48 -23.21
C LEU A 160 -5.65 5.28 -24.60
N GLU A 161 -4.90 5.58 -25.66
CA GLU A 161 -5.32 5.33 -27.04
C GLU A 161 -5.54 3.83 -27.29
N ARG A 162 -4.62 2.97 -26.86
CA ARG A 162 -4.78 1.52 -26.99
C ARG A 162 -5.95 0.98 -26.20
N ARG A 163 -6.13 1.44 -24.95
CA ARG A 163 -7.26 1.07 -24.11
C ARG A 163 -8.60 1.45 -24.75
N LYS A 164 -8.68 2.64 -25.36
CA LYS A 164 -9.88 3.10 -26.07
C LYS A 164 -10.21 2.20 -27.27
N LYS A 165 -9.20 1.82 -28.07
CA LYS A 165 -9.38 0.89 -29.21
C LYS A 165 -9.92 -0.47 -28.76
N LEU A 166 -9.42 -1.02 -27.65
CA LEU A 166 -9.90 -2.29 -27.10
C LEU A 166 -11.35 -2.23 -26.61
N ASN A 167 -11.77 -1.11 -26.02
CA ASN A 167 -13.14 -0.93 -25.52
C ASN A 167 -14.15 -0.58 -26.62
N SER A 168 -13.69 -0.28 -27.84
CA SER A 168 -14.55 0.08 -28.97
C SER A 168 -14.87 -1.12 -29.90
N ASN A 169 -14.29 -2.28 -29.60
CA ASN A 169 -14.53 -3.57 -30.25
C ASN A 169 -15.33 -4.49 -29.31
#